data_AF-A0A410G8C1-F1
#
_entry.id   AF-A0A410G8C1-F1
#
_cell.length_a   1.000
_cell.length_b   1.000
_cell.length_c   1.000
_cell.angle_alpha   90.00
_cell.angle_beta   90.00
_cell.angle_gamma   90.00
#
_symmetry.space_group_name_H-M   'P 1'
#
loop_
_entity.id
_entity.type
_entity.pdbx_description
1 polymer ?
#
loop_
_entity_poly.entity_id
_entity_poly.type
_entity_poly.pdbx_seq_one_letter_code
_entity_poly.pdbx_strand_id
1 'polypeptide(L)'
;MTGGNIAYHLRPNKAVERALFLDLLNRIGRTSFNISSYQYVGLGGPFMEDFKALHLATRISDMTCIERDAIVQARQRFNCPLSCVKFVLSDSSTFLDNFRAETPTVAWLDFTSPGELKQQLDDTFKLVKNLAHGDIFKVTLNASVAALREDPGNIKQHELASLRRQAFEERVGLDKPSTINPEDFKANKYPTLLLQALHNAAKRAVNNTSLDVQPLTAFSYSDGTIMLTATGIILDPNEACTDEFPVSSRLSHWPFAMLDWKYPIDIDLPVLSLRERMELEKIQPNGSVQDAKNTLGQVINPAGIPPQAVTSFAKFYRIYPEFVRANL
;
A
#
# COMPACT_ATOMS: atom_id res chain seq x y z
N MET A 1 6.64 14.45 10.87
CA MET A 1 6.74 15.03 9.51
C MET A 1 5.73 14.30 8.62
N THR A 2 4.88 15.03 7.90
CA THR A 2 3.98 14.44 6.90
C THR A 2 4.82 13.88 5.74
N GLY A 3 4.55 12.65 5.31
CA GLY A 3 5.32 11.94 4.26
C GLY A 3 5.29 12.61 2.88
N GLY A 4 4.64 13.76 2.73
CA GLY A 4 4.56 14.55 1.50
C GLY A 4 5.82 15.37 1.17
N ASN A 5 6.79 15.49 2.09
CA ASN A 5 8.01 16.30 1.89
C ASN A 5 9.31 15.50 1.69
N ILE A 6 9.29 14.16 1.78
CA ILE A 6 10.46 13.34 1.46
C ILE A 6 10.50 13.13 -0.05
N ALA A 7 11.63 13.46 -0.67
CA ALA A 7 11.81 13.25 -2.11
C ALA A 7 11.67 11.76 -2.46
N TYR A 8 10.97 11.44 -3.56
CA TYR A 8 10.66 10.06 -3.95
C TYR A 8 11.90 9.18 -4.14
N HIS A 9 13.05 9.76 -4.51
CA HIS A 9 14.31 9.03 -4.63
C HIS A 9 14.90 8.55 -3.30
N LEU A 10 14.34 8.99 -2.18
CA LEU A 10 14.68 8.57 -0.82
C LEU A 10 13.66 7.55 -0.27
N ARG A 11 12.76 7.04 -1.11
CA ARG A 11 11.66 6.14 -0.71
C ARG A 11 11.68 4.82 -1.49
N PRO A 12 12.76 4.02 -1.36
CA PRO A 12 12.93 2.81 -2.15
C PRO A 12 11.82 1.78 -1.88
N ASN A 13 11.34 1.67 -0.64
CA ASN A 13 10.31 0.69 -0.31
C ASN A 13 8.95 1.08 -0.91
N LYS A 14 8.55 2.37 -0.84
CA LYS A 14 7.34 2.85 -1.55
C LYS A 14 7.47 2.68 -3.07
N ALA A 15 8.67 2.78 -3.64
CA ALA A 15 8.88 2.54 -5.07
C ALA A 15 8.61 1.08 -5.46
N VAL A 16 9.12 0.12 -4.69
CA VAL A 16 8.82 -1.30 -4.86
C VAL A 16 7.33 -1.58 -4.68
N GLU A 17 6.71 -1.02 -3.65
CA GLU A 17 5.27 -1.21 -3.40
C GLU A 17 4.41 -0.70 -4.57
N ARG A 18 4.73 0.47 -5.13
CA ARG A 18 4.08 0.99 -6.34
C ARG A 18 4.29 0.04 -7.52
N ALA A 19 5.51 -0.43 -7.75
CA ALA A 19 5.80 -1.35 -8.86
C ALA A 19 5.00 -2.65 -8.74
N LEU A 20 4.83 -3.18 -7.52
CA LEU A 20 3.98 -4.35 -7.25
C LEU A 20 2.50 -4.07 -7.54
N PHE A 21 2.00 -2.89 -7.20
CA PHE A 21 0.63 -2.50 -7.54
C PHE A 21 0.43 -2.40 -9.06
N LEU A 22 1.41 -1.86 -9.81
CA LEU A 22 1.35 -1.83 -11.27
C LEU A 22 1.45 -3.24 -11.89
N ASP A 23 2.25 -4.15 -11.33
CA ASP A 23 2.29 -5.56 -11.79
C ASP A 23 0.95 -6.26 -11.52
N LEU A 24 0.32 -6.02 -10.36
CA LEU A 24 -1.02 -6.51 -10.04
C LEU A 24 -2.05 -6.05 -11.07
N LEU A 25 -2.14 -4.75 -11.34
CA LEU A 25 -3.09 -4.21 -12.33
C LEU A 25 -2.83 -4.79 -13.72
N ASN A 26 -1.57 -4.94 -14.13
CA ASN A 26 -1.23 -5.56 -15.41
C ASN A 26 -1.59 -7.05 -15.49
N ARG A 27 -1.53 -7.80 -14.37
CA ARG A 27 -1.96 -9.21 -14.34
C ARG A 27 -3.46 -9.31 -14.53
N ILE A 28 -4.22 -8.56 -13.74
CA ILE A 28 -5.69 -8.48 -13.86
C ILE A 28 -6.09 -7.99 -15.27
N GLY A 29 -5.36 -7.00 -15.79
CA GLY A 29 -5.49 -6.42 -17.11
C GLY A 29 -5.39 -7.39 -18.28
N ARG A 30 -4.61 -8.46 -18.13
CA ARG A 30 -4.36 -9.45 -19.17
C ARG A 30 -5.37 -10.60 -19.17
N THR A 31 -6.09 -10.80 -18.07
CA THR A 31 -6.86 -12.03 -17.85
C THR A 31 -8.34 -11.78 -17.63
N SER A 32 -8.71 -10.69 -16.98
CA SER A 32 -10.03 -10.57 -16.34
C SER A 32 -10.73 -9.26 -16.69
N PHE A 33 -10.02 -8.13 -16.66
CA PHE A 33 -10.64 -6.82 -16.85
C PHE A 33 -9.80 -5.93 -17.77
N ASN A 34 -10.43 -5.08 -18.58
CA ASN A 34 -9.69 -4.12 -19.40
C ASN A 34 -9.31 -2.88 -18.57
N ILE A 35 -8.19 -2.94 -17.84
CA ILE A 35 -7.76 -1.84 -16.96
C ILE A 35 -7.56 -0.51 -17.73
N SER A 36 -7.25 -0.54 -19.03
CA SER A 36 -7.08 0.70 -19.80
C SER A 36 -8.37 1.51 -19.97
N SER A 37 -9.55 0.88 -19.83
CA SER A 37 -10.85 1.57 -19.87
C SER A 37 -11.35 2.03 -18.49
N TYR A 38 -10.57 1.82 -17.43
CA TYR A 38 -10.96 2.24 -16.09
C TYR A 38 -10.76 3.75 -15.92
N GLN A 39 -11.48 4.35 -14.99
CA GLN A 39 -11.08 5.61 -14.36
C GLN A 39 -10.13 5.33 -13.19
N TYR A 40 -9.25 6.30 -12.89
CA TYR A 40 -8.43 6.29 -11.69
C TYR A 40 -8.80 7.43 -10.76
N VAL A 41 -9.06 7.13 -9.48
CA VAL A 41 -9.34 8.13 -8.44
C VAL A 41 -8.28 7.99 -7.34
N GLY A 42 -7.60 9.06 -6.97
CA GLY A 42 -6.59 8.97 -5.91
C GLY A 42 -6.04 10.28 -5.38
N LEU A 43 -5.07 10.16 -4.48
CA LEU A 43 -4.36 11.27 -3.85
C LEU A 43 -2.96 11.41 -4.49
N GLY A 44 -2.67 12.54 -5.13
CA GLY A 44 -1.54 12.64 -6.06
C GLY A 44 -0.17 13.02 -5.48
N GLY A 45 -0.10 13.45 -4.20
CA GLY A 45 1.11 14.04 -3.63
C GLY A 45 1.62 15.25 -4.44
N PRO A 46 2.61 16.03 -3.97
CA PRO A 46 3.01 17.25 -4.69
C PRO A 46 3.66 17.01 -6.06
N PHE A 47 4.18 15.81 -6.32
CA PHE A 47 4.95 15.48 -7.53
C PHE A 47 4.18 14.61 -8.54
N MET A 48 2.97 14.15 -8.22
CA MET A 48 2.10 13.36 -9.13
C MET A 48 2.72 12.05 -9.63
N GLU A 49 3.70 11.48 -8.93
CA GLU A 49 4.43 10.29 -9.37
C GLU A 49 3.53 9.06 -9.52
N ASP A 50 2.60 8.87 -8.57
CA ASP A 50 1.66 7.75 -8.62
C ASP A 50 0.74 7.82 -9.86
N PHE A 51 0.26 9.03 -10.21
CA PHE A 51 -0.54 9.27 -11.42
C PHE A 51 0.26 9.03 -12.70
N LYS A 52 1.50 9.56 -12.79
CA LYS A 52 2.38 9.33 -13.95
C LYS A 52 2.65 7.84 -14.17
N ALA A 53 3.00 7.13 -13.11
CA ALA A 53 3.34 5.72 -13.17
C ALA A 53 2.14 4.85 -13.55
N LEU A 54 0.96 5.14 -13.00
CA LEU A 54 -0.29 4.47 -13.36
C LEU A 54 -0.64 4.70 -14.82
N HIS A 55 -0.70 5.96 -15.27
CA HIS A 55 -1.02 6.27 -16.66
C HIS A 55 -0.06 5.56 -17.64
N LEU A 56 1.24 5.62 -17.37
CA LEU A 56 2.26 4.99 -18.23
C LEU A 56 2.08 3.46 -18.32
N ALA A 57 1.80 2.81 -17.19
CA ALA A 57 1.72 1.35 -17.12
C ALA A 57 0.39 0.78 -17.62
N THR A 58 -0.73 1.49 -17.39
CA THR A 58 -2.08 0.95 -17.64
C THR A 58 -2.82 1.65 -18.78
N ARG A 59 -2.36 2.82 -19.21
CA ARG A 59 -3.01 3.71 -20.21
C ARG A 59 -4.35 4.29 -19.77
N ILE A 60 -4.69 4.23 -18.47
CA ILE A 60 -5.89 4.91 -17.94
C ILE A 60 -5.81 6.41 -18.26
N SER A 61 -6.82 6.92 -18.97
CA SER A 61 -6.88 8.32 -19.42
C SER A 61 -8.04 9.12 -18.83
N ASP A 62 -8.78 8.57 -17.87
CA ASP A 62 -9.70 9.34 -17.02
C ASP A 62 -9.17 9.28 -15.58
N MET A 63 -8.61 10.38 -15.08
CA MET A 63 -7.94 10.40 -13.79
C MET A 63 -8.45 11.57 -12.95
N THR A 64 -8.79 11.31 -11.69
CA THR A 64 -9.24 12.31 -10.73
C THR A 64 -8.29 12.34 -9.53
N CYS A 65 -7.65 13.49 -9.32
CA CYS A 65 -6.80 13.77 -8.17
C CYS A 65 -7.55 14.61 -7.14
N ILE A 66 -7.73 14.06 -5.94
CA ILE A 66 -8.38 14.73 -4.81
C ILE A 66 -7.28 15.31 -3.92
N GLU A 67 -7.44 16.57 -3.53
CA GLU A 67 -6.52 17.25 -2.61
C GLU A 67 -7.28 18.28 -1.78
N ARG A 68 -7.01 18.34 -0.47
CA ARG A 68 -7.67 19.30 0.44
C ARG A 68 -6.89 20.60 0.57
N ASP A 69 -5.57 20.57 0.36
CA ASP A 69 -4.69 21.72 0.49
C ASP A 69 -4.47 22.42 -0.87
N ALA A 70 -4.92 23.67 -0.98
CA ALA A 70 -4.83 24.43 -2.23
C ALA A 70 -3.38 24.68 -2.70
N ILE A 71 -2.42 24.79 -1.77
CA ILE A 71 -1.00 24.98 -2.09
C ILE A 71 -0.42 23.67 -2.64
N VAL A 72 -0.75 22.54 -2.02
CA VAL A 72 -0.34 21.22 -2.53
C VAL A 72 -0.97 20.98 -3.91
N GLN A 73 -2.24 21.34 -4.12
CA GLN A 73 -2.88 21.21 -5.43
C GLN A 73 -2.22 22.11 -6.48
N ALA A 74 -1.82 23.33 -6.13
CA ALA A 74 -1.06 24.19 -7.05
C ALA A 74 0.25 23.51 -7.48
N ARG A 75 0.97 22.87 -6.55
CA ARG A 75 2.18 22.08 -6.87
C ARG A 75 1.86 20.85 -7.71
N GLN A 76 0.76 20.16 -7.44
CA GLN A 76 0.30 19.02 -8.23
C GLN A 76 0.07 19.42 -9.69
N ARG A 77 -0.69 20.50 -9.92
CA ARG A 77 -0.95 21.04 -11.26
C ARG A 77 0.34 21.41 -11.99
N PHE A 78 1.28 22.05 -11.30
CA PHE A 78 2.59 22.39 -11.87
C PHE A 78 3.42 21.15 -12.26
N ASN A 79 3.42 20.11 -11.42
CA ASN A 79 4.23 18.91 -11.63
C ASN A 79 3.53 17.82 -12.47
N CYS A 80 2.29 18.04 -12.91
CA CYS A 80 1.52 17.06 -13.68
C CYS A 80 1.75 17.23 -15.19
N PRO A 81 2.48 16.29 -15.85
CA PRO A 81 2.65 16.33 -17.29
C PRO A 81 1.43 15.78 -18.04
N LEU A 82 0.42 15.26 -17.33
CA LEU A 82 -0.72 14.55 -17.89
C LEU A 82 -1.90 15.50 -18.06
N SER A 83 -2.39 15.65 -19.30
CA SER A 83 -3.58 16.46 -19.60
C SER A 83 -4.90 15.79 -19.20
N CYS A 84 -4.88 14.49 -18.89
CA CYS A 84 -6.05 13.70 -18.52
C CYS A 84 -6.43 13.77 -17.03
N VAL A 85 -5.68 14.50 -16.21
CA VAL A 85 -5.93 14.58 -14.75
C VAL A 85 -6.87 15.74 -14.42
N LYS A 86 -8.03 15.41 -13.87
CA LYS A 86 -8.97 16.33 -13.24
C LYS A 86 -8.57 16.54 -11.78
N PHE A 87 -8.43 17.79 -11.35
CA PHE A 87 -8.09 18.13 -9.96
C PHE A 87 -9.31 18.62 -9.21
N VAL A 88 -9.60 18.00 -8.06
CA VAL A 88 -10.74 18.34 -7.20
C VAL A 88 -10.19 18.84 -5.87
N LEU A 89 -10.51 20.09 -5.52
CA LEU A 89 -10.15 20.68 -4.24
C LEU A 89 -11.21 20.29 -3.19
N SER A 90 -10.97 19.20 -2.48
CA SER A 90 -11.89 18.61 -1.49
C SER A 90 -11.10 17.67 -0.57
N ASP A 91 -11.57 17.48 0.66
CA ASP A 91 -11.15 16.30 1.43
C ASP A 91 -11.79 15.02 0.87
N SER A 92 -11.19 13.87 1.21
CA SER A 92 -11.62 12.55 0.75
C SER A 92 -13.04 12.22 1.19
N SER A 93 -13.40 12.51 2.43
CA SER A 93 -14.74 12.24 2.97
C SER A 93 -15.82 12.98 2.19
N THR A 94 -15.65 14.28 1.98
CA THR A 94 -16.61 15.11 1.23
C THR A 94 -16.73 14.67 -0.23
N PHE A 95 -15.61 14.28 -0.85
CA PHE A 95 -15.62 13.73 -2.21
C PHE A 95 -16.40 12.40 -2.26
N LEU A 96 -16.12 11.50 -1.31
CA LEU A 96 -16.70 10.15 -1.29
C LEU A 96 -18.19 10.12 -0.96
N ASP A 97 -18.73 11.15 -0.30
CA ASP A 97 -20.18 11.26 -0.07
C ASP A 97 -20.97 11.31 -1.40
N ASN A 98 -20.38 11.92 -2.43
CA ASN A 98 -20.96 12.09 -3.75
C ASN A 98 -20.40 11.14 -4.81
N PHE A 99 -19.33 10.40 -4.48
CA PHE A 99 -18.68 9.49 -5.43
C PHE A 99 -19.56 8.29 -5.77
N ARG A 100 -19.69 7.98 -7.07
CA ARG A 100 -20.33 6.78 -7.60
C ARG A 100 -19.44 6.20 -8.70
N ALA A 101 -19.15 4.90 -8.65
CA ALA A 101 -18.38 4.24 -9.69
C ALA A 101 -19.26 3.94 -10.92
N GLU A 102 -19.57 4.98 -11.71
CA GLU A 102 -20.34 4.83 -12.95
C GLU A 102 -19.50 4.22 -14.10
N THR A 103 -18.18 4.29 -13.98
CA THR A 103 -17.18 3.68 -14.86
C THR A 103 -16.31 2.76 -14.02
N PRO A 104 -15.85 1.61 -14.55
CA PRO A 104 -14.92 0.74 -13.84
C PRO A 104 -13.76 1.54 -13.24
N THR A 105 -13.50 1.34 -11.95
CA THR A 105 -12.68 2.25 -11.14
C THR A 105 -11.50 1.52 -10.53
N VAL A 106 -10.32 2.12 -10.67
CA VAL A 106 -9.19 1.89 -9.77
C VAL A 106 -9.13 3.07 -8.80
N ALA A 107 -9.39 2.85 -7.53
CA ALA A 107 -9.32 3.88 -6.50
C ALA A 107 -8.13 3.64 -5.57
N TRP A 108 -7.34 4.68 -5.27
CA TRP A 108 -6.24 4.60 -4.31
C TRP A 108 -6.29 5.75 -3.29
N LEU A 109 -6.69 5.42 -2.07
CA LEU A 109 -6.64 6.33 -0.92
C LEU A 109 -5.28 6.20 -0.21
N ASP A 110 -4.29 7.00 -0.64
CA ASP A 110 -2.94 7.02 -0.07
C ASP A 110 -2.86 7.89 1.21
N PHE A 111 -3.45 7.43 2.31
CA PHE A 111 -3.47 8.22 3.55
C PHE A 111 -2.11 8.24 4.24
N THR A 112 -1.70 9.45 4.67
CA THR A 112 -0.41 9.66 5.35
C THR A 112 -0.55 10.20 6.78
N SER A 113 -1.75 10.64 7.18
CA SER A 113 -1.99 11.25 8.49
C SER A 113 -2.11 10.19 9.60
N PRO A 114 -1.24 10.18 10.63
CA PRO A 114 -1.30 9.20 11.73
C PRO A 114 -2.52 9.36 12.64
N GLY A 115 -3.12 10.56 12.70
CA GLY A 115 -4.17 10.90 13.66
C GLY A 115 -5.60 10.67 13.18
N GLU A 116 -5.80 10.30 11.91
CA GLU A 116 -7.12 10.31 11.26
C GLU A 116 -7.67 8.89 11.01
N LEU A 117 -7.16 7.85 11.70
CA LEU A 117 -7.49 6.44 11.41
C LEU A 117 -9.01 6.17 11.33
N LYS A 118 -9.82 6.74 12.24
CA LYS A 118 -11.28 6.60 12.18
C LYS A 118 -11.84 7.07 10.85
N GLN A 119 -11.47 8.29 10.44
CA GLN A 119 -11.92 8.88 9.18
C GLN A 119 -11.45 8.06 7.98
N GLN A 120 -10.23 7.51 8.04
CA GLN A 120 -9.65 6.71 6.94
C GLN A 120 -10.39 5.38 6.76
N LEU A 121 -10.83 4.74 7.84
CA LEU A 121 -11.67 3.54 7.78
C LEU A 121 -13.10 3.87 7.33
N ASP A 122 -13.67 4.97 7.81
CA ASP A 122 -14.98 5.48 7.35
C ASP A 122 -14.96 5.81 5.84
N ASP A 123 -13.89 6.44 5.35
CA ASP A 123 -13.67 6.72 3.92
C ASP A 123 -13.47 5.45 3.10
N THR A 124 -12.75 4.46 3.64
CA THR A 124 -12.63 3.15 2.99
C THR A 124 -14.00 2.50 2.84
N PHE A 125 -14.81 2.49 3.90
CA PHE A 125 -16.17 1.98 3.84
C PHE A 125 -17.01 2.72 2.79
N LYS A 126 -16.97 4.06 2.77
CA LYS A 126 -17.70 4.89 1.79
C LYS A 126 -17.27 4.59 0.36
N LEU A 127 -15.97 4.47 0.11
CA LEU A 127 -15.43 4.11 -1.20
C LEU A 127 -15.96 2.74 -1.63
N VAL A 128 -15.68 1.70 -0.85
CA VAL A 128 -16.02 0.31 -1.18
C VAL A 128 -17.53 0.13 -1.39
N LYS A 129 -18.36 0.82 -0.61
CA LYS A 129 -19.83 0.77 -0.73
C LYS A 129 -20.33 1.25 -2.10
N ASN A 130 -19.58 2.10 -2.79
CA ASN A 130 -19.96 2.68 -4.09
C ASN A 130 -19.25 2.02 -5.28
N LEU A 131 -18.46 0.97 -5.04
CA LEU A 131 -17.78 0.21 -6.08
C LEU A 131 -18.67 -0.93 -6.60
N ALA A 132 -18.45 -1.31 -7.86
CA ALA A 132 -19.16 -2.37 -8.57
C ALA A 132 -18.24 -3.55 -8.91
N HIS A 133 -18.79 -4.62 -9.48
CA HIS A 133 -18.01 -5.77 -9.96
C HIS A 133 -16.82 -5.33 -10.83
N GLY A 134 -15.64 -5.85 -10.52
CA GLY A 134 -14.39 -5.57 -11.23
C GLY A 134 -13.67 -4.30 -10.77
N ASP A 135 -14.26 -3.48 -9.90
CA ASP A 135 -13.59 -2.30 -9.35
C ASP A 135 -12.52 -2.68 -8.35
N ILE A 136 -11.41 -1.96 -8.40
CA ILE A 136 -10.22 -2.20 -7.58
C ILE A 136 -10.02 -1.03 -6.64
N PHE A 137 -9.84 -1.32 -5.36
CA PHE A 137 -9.46 -0.31 -4.38
C PHE A 137 -8.12 -0.65 -3.74
N LYS A 138 -7.38 0.40 -3.41
CA LYS A 138 -6.15 0.35 -2.64
C LYS A 138 -6.22 1.40 -1.54
N VAL A 139 -5.80 1.03 -0.34
CA VAL A 139 -5.73 1.95 0.79
C VAL A 139 -4.32 1.89 1.37
N THR A 140 -3.77 3.05 1.71
CA THR A 140 -2.52 3.18 2.47
C THR A 140 -2.83 3.82 3.80
N LEU A 141 -2.30 3.26 4.89
CA LEU A 141 -2.49 3.75 6.25
C LEU A 141 -1.13 3.90 6.95
N ASN A 142 -1.05 4.84 7.88
CA ASN A 142 0.07 4.90 8.81
C ASN A 142 -0.03 3.71 9.78
N ALA A 143 0.98 2.83 9.75
CA ALA A 143 1.06 1.62 10.57
C ALA A 143 2.16 1.72 11.62
N SER A 144 2.52 2.93 12.05
CA SER A 144 3.45 3.13 13.16
C SER A 144 2.67 3.11 14.47
N VAL A 145 2.97 2.14 15.34
CA VAL A 145 2.25 2.01 16.61
C VAL A 145 2.39 3.24 17.53
N ALA A 146 3.46 4.03 17.34
CA ALA A 146 3.66 5.32 18.00
C ALA A 146 2.57 6.35 17.67
N ALA A 147 1.89 6.22 16.51
CA ALA A 147 0.76 7.08 16.13
C ALA A 147 -0.46 6.92 17.06
N LEU A 148 -0.61 5.77 17.71
CA LEU A 148 -1.64 5.56 18.72
C LEU A 148 -1.27 6.29 20.02
N ARG A 149 -0.05 6.04 20.49
CA ARG A 149 0.58 6.67 21.64
C ARG A 149 2.10 6.51 21.53
N GLU A 150 2.80 7.64 21.63
CA GLU A 150 4.26 7.66 21.74
C GLU A 150 4.72 6.98 23.04
N ASP A 151 5.91 6.40 23.01
CA ASP A 151 6.54 5.85 24.22
C ASP A 151 7.30 6.99 24.93
N PRO A 152 6.84 7.44 26.11
CA PRO A 152 7.54 8.48 26.86
C PRO A 152 8.84 7.97 27.54
N GLY A 153 9.12 6.65 27.47
CA GLY A 153 10.32 6.03 28.03
C GLY A 153 10.30 5.81 29.54
N ASN A 154 9.28 6.31 30.25
CA ASN A 154 9.14 6.23 31.69
C ASN A 154 7.94 5.38 32.18
N ILE A 155 7.18 4.79 31.26
CA ILE A 155 6.05 3.89 31.59
C ILE A 155 6.42 2.43 31.29
N LYS A 156 5.78 1.49 31.99
CA LYS A 156 6.03 0.06 31.77
C LYS A 156 5.43 -0.38 30.43
N GLN A 157 6.07 -1.32 29.74
CA GLN A 157 5.64 -1.77 28.41
C GLN A 157 4.19 -2.31 28.37
N HIS A 158 3.73 -3.00 29.41
CA HIS A 158 2.34 -3.48 29.47
C HIS A 158 1.33 -2.33 29.61
N GLU A 159 1.69 -1.27 30.34
CA GLU A 159 0.85 -0.09 30.50
C GLU A 159 0.76 0.70 29.19
N LEU A 160 1.89 0.88 28.49
CA LEU A 160 1.94 1.47 27.16
C LEU A 160 1.09 0.67 26.16
N ALA A 161 1.16 -0.66 26.19
CA ALA A 161 0.35 -1.53 25.34
C ALA A 161 -1.15 -1.36 25.63
N SER A 162 -1.57 -1.25 26.90
CA SER A 162 -2.97 -0.97 27.26
C SER A 162 -3.44 0.41 26.79
N LEU A 163 -2.61 1.45 26.91
CA LEU A 163 -2.93 2.79 26.41
C LEU A 163 -3.06 2.82 24.88
N ARG A 164 -2.14 2.13 24.17
CA ARG A 164 -2.22 1.96 22.71
C ARG A 164 -3.47 1.19 22.30
N ARG A 165 -3.84 0.16 23.06
CA ARG A 165 -5.08 -0.59 22.84
C ARG A 165 -6.31 0.28 22.97
N GLN A 166 -6.41 1.06 24.04
CA GLN A 166 -7.54 1.98 24.23
C GLN A 166 -7.67 2.96 23.06
N ALA A 167 -6.56 3.61 22.68
CA ALA A 167 -6.53 4.53 21.55
C ALA A 167 -6.88 3.85 20.21
N PHE A 168 -6.44 2.61 20.01
CA PHE A 168 -6.78 1.83 18.82
C PHE A 168 -8.26 1.52 18.77
N GLU A 169 -8.82 0.95 19.84
CA GLU A 169 -10.23 0.56 19.92
C GLU A 169 -11.17 1.77 19.72
N GLU A 170 -10.83 2.93 20.28
CA GLU A 170 -11.56 4.19 20.06
C GLU A 170 -11.54 4.61 18.58
N ARG A 171 -10.38 4.53 17.92
CA ARG A 171 -10.21 4.97 16.53
C ARG A 171 -10.83 4.01 15.52
N VAL A 172 -10.80 2.69 15.76
CA VAL A 172 -11.36 1.71 14.81
C VAL A 172 -12.86 1.53 14.95
N GLY A 173 -13.43 1.81 16.13
CA GLY A 173 -14.88 1.76 16.35
C GLY A 173 -15.51 0.42 15.92
N LEU A 174 -16.42 0.49 14.95
CA LEU A 174 -17.17 -0.68 14.44
C LEU A 174 -16.30 -1.68 13.66
N ASP A 175 -15.14 -1.26 13.19
CA ASP A 175 -14.23 -2.09 12.38
C ASP A 175 -13.21 -2.85 13.23
N LYS A 176 -13.41 -2.87 14.55
CA LYS A 176 -12.54 -3.54 15.52
C LYS A 176 -12.37 -5.05 15.20
N PRO A 177 -11.13 -5.56 15.11
CA PRO A 177 -10.87 -6.99 15.03
C PRO A 177 -11.43 -7.77 16.23
N SER A 178 -11.88 -9.00 15.99
CA SER A 178 -12.50 -9.86 17.02
C SER A 178 -11.52 -10.25 18.13
N THR A 179 -10.24 -10.42 17.79
CA THR A 179 -9.17 -10.77 18.73
C THR A 179 -8.11 -9.67 18.73
N ILE A 180 -7.80 -9.14 19.91
CA ILE A 180 -6.74 -8.14 20.11
C ILE A 180 -5.92 -8.55 21.33
N ASN A 181 -4.63 -8.81 21.10
CA ASN A 181 -3.66 -9.19 22.12
C ASN A 181 -2.72 -8.03 22.44
N PRO A 182 -2.14 -7.97 23.65
CA PRO A 182 -1.14 -6.95 24.00
C PRO A 182 0.05 -6.90 23.03
N GLU A 183 0.44 -8.06 22.49
CA GLU A 183 1.56 -8.22 21.56
C GLU A 183 1.32 -7.57 20.19
N ASP A 184 0.06 -7.34 19.82
CA ASP A 184 -0.31 -6.71 18.55
C ASP A 184 0.10 -5.22 18.52
N PHE A 185 0.41 -4.63 19.68
CA PHE A 185 0.92 -3.25 19.81
C PHE A 185 2.46 -3.17 19.78
N LYS A 186 3.13 -4.20 19.26
CA LYS A 186 4.54 -4.15 18.86
C LYS A 186 4.68 -3.61 17.44
N ALA A 187 5.76 -2.90 17.15
CA ALA A 187 5.98 -2.23 15.86
C ALA A 187 5.87 -3.18 14.65
N ASN A 188 6.32 -4.43 14.79
CA ASN A 188 6.28 -5.46 13.74
C ASN A 188 4.98 -6.31 13.73
N LYS A 189 4.04 -6.05 14.63
CA LYS A 189 2.74 -6.76 14.70
C LYS A 189 1.55 -5.84 14.43
N TYR A 190 1.70 -4.56 14.74
CA TYR A 190 0.66 -3.56 14.54
C TYR A 190 0.16 -3.45 13.09
N PRO A 191 1.00 -3.55 12.04
CA PRO A 191 0.51 -3.58 10.65
C PRO A 191 -0.51 -4.70 10.39
N THR A 192 -0.35 -5.87 10.99
CA THR A 192 -1.30 -6.99 10.86
C THR A 192 -2.63 -6.68 11.53
N LEU A 193 -2.60 -6.13 12.76
CA LEU A 193 -3.81 -5.73 13.46
C LEU A 193 -4.57 -4.62 12.69
N LEU A 194 -3.83 -3.67 12.11
CA LEU A 194 -4.40 -2.61 11.30
C LEU A 194 -5.02 -3.13 10.00
N LEU A 195 -4.40 -4.14 9.36
CA LEU A 195 -4.93 -4.80 8.17
C LEU A 195 -6.27 -5.49 8.45
N GLN A 196 -6.42 -6.11 9.63
CA GLN A 196 -7.70 -6.69 10.04
C GLN A 196 -8.80 -5.64 10.21
N ALA A 197 -8.48 -4.48 10.78
CA ALA A 197 -9.44 -3.38 10.89
C ALA A 197 -9.85 -2.83 9.51
N LEU A 198 -8.89 -2.67 8.60
CA LEU A 198 -9.15 -2.27 7.22
C LEU A 198 -10.02 -3.29 6.48
N HIS A 199 -9.76 -4.58 6.68
CA HIS A 199 -10.57 -5.66 6.10
C HIS A 199 -12.01 -5.60 6.61
N ASN A 200 -12.22 -5.39 7.92
CA ASN A 200 -13.56 -5.25 8.49
C ASN A 200 -14.32 -4.06 7.89
N ALA A 201 -13.66 -2.92 7.69
CA ALA A 201 -14.28 -1.75 7.05
C ALA A 201 -14.75 -2.05 5.62
N ALA A 202 -13.92 -2.76 4.84
CA ALA A 202 -14.26 -3.17 3.49
C ALA A 202 -15.39 -4.23 3.47
N LYS A 203 -15.33 -5.27 4.31
CA LYS A 203 -16.39 -6.30 4.40
C LYS A 203 -17.70 -5.73 4.88
N ARG A 204 -17.68 -4.79 5.83
CA ARG A 204 -18.88 -4.08 6.30
C ARG A 204 -19.58 -3.33 5.18
N ALA A 205 -18.83 -2.80 4.21
CA ALA A 205 -19.40 -2.07 3.07
C ALA A 205 -20.22 -2.96 2.12
N VAL A 206 -19.90 -4.25 2.03
CA VAL A 206 -20.56 -5.22 1.13
C VAL A 206 -21.50 -6.20 1.85
N ASN A 207 -21.52 -6.22 3.19
CA ASN A 207 -22.21 -7.24 4.01
C ASN A 207 -23.72 -7.44 3.73
N ASN A 208 -24.40 -6.45 3.13
CA ASN A 208 -25.82 -6.51 2.76
C ASN A 208 -26.04 -6.35 1.25
N THR A 209 -25.06 -6.74 0.45
CA THR A 209 -25.10 -6.69 -1.02
C THR A 209 -24.87 -8.09 -1.60
N SER A 210 -25.06 -8.26 -2.91
CA SER A 210 -24.62 -9.49 -3.59
C SER A 210 -23.11 -9.54 -3.82
N LEU A 211 -22.39 -8.43 -3.62
CA LEU A 211 -20.97 -8.31 -3.91
C LEU A 211 -20.12 -8.84 -2.74
N ASP A 212 -18.88 -9.20 -3.06
CA ASP A 212 -17.86 -9.50 -2.06
C ASP A 212 -16.54 -8.75 -2.33
N VAL A 213 -15.75 -8.57 -1.28
CA VAL A 213 -14.38 -8.06 -1.34
C VAL A 213 -13.44 -9.25 -1.44
N GLN A 214 -12.73 -9.35 -2.56
CA GLN A 214 -11.63 -10.28 -2.74
C GLN A 214 -10.29 -9.57 -2.44
N PRO A 215 -9.59 -9.94 -1.36
CA PRO A 215 -8.23 -9.46 -1.12
C PRO A 215 -7.28 -9.82 -2.26
N LEU A 216 -6.36 -8.91 -2.60
CA LEU A 216 -5.37 -9.13 -3.65
C LEU A 216 -3.95 -9.09 -3.11
N THR A 217 -3.59 -8.00 -2.42
CA THR A 217 -2.26 -7.78 -1.85
C THR A 217 -2.33 -7.03 -0.53
N ALA A 218 -1.33 -7.23 0.31
CA ALA A 218 -1.09 -6.38 1.47
C ALA A 218 0.42 -6.27 1.72
N PHE A 219 0.92 -5.06 1.95
CA PHE A 219 2.34 -4.79 2.19
C PHE A 219 2.55 -3.90 3.41
N SER A 220 3.63 -4.14 4.13
CA SER A 220 4.13 -3.29 5.20
C SER A 220 5.50 -2.80 4.79
N TYR A 221 5.75 -1.50 4.89
CA TYR A 221 7.03 -0.93 4.48
C TYR A 221 7.38 0.32 5.26
N SER A 222 8.66 0.69 5.29
CA SER A 222 9.12 1.90 5.98
C SER A 222 10.16 2.66 5.17
N ASP A 223 9.88 3.92 4.88
CA ASP A 223 10.85 4.92 4.41
C ASP A 223 10.95 6.06 5.45
N GLY A 224 10.97 5.69 6.74
CA GLY A 224 10.99 6.57 7.91
C GLY A 224 9.79 6.38 8.84
N THR A 225 8.62 6.10 8.27
CA THR A 225 7.38 5.76 9.00
C THR A 225 6.87 4.43 8.45
N ILE A 226 6.44 3.52 9.34
CA ILE A 226 5.84 2.26 8.93
C ILE A 226 4.46 2.56 8.32
N MET A 227 4.26 2.09 7.10
CA MET A 227 3.03 2.21 6.32
C MET A 227 2.48 0.81 6.03
N LEU A 228 1.15 0.69 6.01
CA LEU A 228 0.43 -0.49 5.52
C LEU A 228 -0.26 -0.12 4.21
N THR A 229 -0.16 -0.97 3.20
CA THR A 229 -1.02 -0.91 2.02
C THR A 229 -1.80 -2.20 1.85
N ALA A 230 -3.03 -2.09 1.39
CA ALA A 230 -3.84 -3.23 1.02
C ALA A 230 -4.64 -2.93 -0.23
N THR A 231 -4.69 -3.90 -1.15
CA THR A 231 -5.47 -3.82 -2.40
C THR A 231 -6.49 -4.93 -2.43
N GLY A 232 -7.74 -4.60 -2.76
CA GLY A 232 -8.84 -5.53 -2.96
C GLY A 232 -9.59 -5.25 -4.26
N ILE A 233 -10.36 -6.21 -4.73
CA ILE A 233 -11.28 -6.08 -5.86
C ILE A 233 -12.68 -6.47 -5.43
N ILE A 234 -13.68 -5.82 -5.99
CA ILE A 234 -15.09 -6.15 -5.76
C ILE A 234 -15.52 -7.19 -6.79
N LEU A 235 -16.08 -8.31 -6.33
CA LEU A 235 -16.56 -9.39 -7.19
C LEU A 235 -18.06 -9.61 -6.96
N ASP A 236 -18.81 -9.86 -8.02
CA ASP A 236 -20.14 -10.46 -7.91
C ASP A 236 -19.92 -11.98 -7.98
N PRO A 237 -20.26 -12.75 -6.94
CA PRO A 237 -20.09 -14.20 -6.93
C PRO A 237 -20.82 -14.93 -8.06
N ASN A 238 -21.81 -14.30 -8.70
CA ASN A 238 -22.49 -14.86 -9.88
C ASN A 238 -21.70 -14.65 -11.18
N GLU A 239 -20.79 -13.67 -11.22
CA GLU A 239 -19.93 -13.39 -12.39
C GLU A 239 -18.54 -14.01 -12.23
N ALA A 240 -17.95 -13.90 -11.03
CA ALA A 240 -16.67 -14.51 -10.70
C ALA A 240 -16.61 -14.85 -9.20
N CYS A 241 -16.51 -16.14 -8.90
CA CYS A 241 -16.36 -16.60 -7.52
C CYS A 241 -14.99 -16.20 -6.94
N THR A 242 -14.94 -15.88 -5.65
CA THR A 242 -13.73 -15.53 -4.88
C THR A 242 -12.66 -16.62 -4.92
N ASP A 243 -13.05 -17.89 -5.07
CA ASP A 243 -12.10 -19.01 -5.19
C ASP A 243 -11.54 -19.16 -6.62
N GLU A 244 -12.31 -18.78 -7.63
CA GLU A 244 -11.94 -18.94 -9.04
C GLU A 244 -11.12 -17.76 -9.55
N PHE A 245 -11.45 -16.54 -9.12
CA PHE A 245 -10.80 -15.32 -9.57
C PHE A 245 -9.28 -15.35 -9.40
N PRO A 246 -8.71 -15.76 -8.25
CA PRO A 246 -7.25 -15.81 -8.09
C PRO A 246 -6.56 -16.80 -9.03
N VAL A 247 -7.26 -17.87 -9.43
CA VAL A 247 -6.74 -18.86 -10.38
C VAL A 247 -6.79 -18.31 -11.80
N SER A 248 -7.95 -17.79 -12.23
CA SER A 248 -8.14 -17.25 -13.58
C SER A 248 -7.28 -16.00 -13.85
N SER A 249 -7.09 -15.17 -12.83
CA SER A 249 -6.18 -14.00 -12.87
C SER A 249 -4.70 -14.34 -12.69
N ARG A 250 -4.38 -15.63 -12.48
CA ARG A 250 -3.02 -16.14 -12.18
C ARG A 250 -2.38 -15.56 -10.92
N LEU A 251 -3.15 -14.87 -10.08
CA LEU A 251 -2.66 -14.32 -8.81
C LEU A 251 -2.29 -15.42 -7.82
N SER A 252 -2.91 -16.60 -7.88
CA SER A 252 -2.54 -17.77 -7.07
C SER A 252 -1.10 -18.24 -7.27
N HIS A 253 -0.47 -17.90 -8.41
CA HIS A 253 0.93 -18.22 -8.72
C HIS A 253 1.87 -17.02 -8.51
N TRP A 254 1.33 -15.87 -8.11
CA TRP A 254 2.13 -14.67 -7.92
C TRP A 254 2.61 -14.59 -6.47
N PRO A 255 3.93 -14.59 -6.20
CA PRO A 255 4.47 -14.69 -4.85
C PRO A 255 4.15 -13.49 -3.94
N PHE A 256 3.62 -12.41 -4.51
CA PHE A 256 3.22 -11.21 -3.77
C PHE A 256 1.72 -11.11 -3.53
N ALA A 257 0.93 -12.09 -3.99
CA ALA A 257 -0.49 -12.16 -3.67
C ALA A 257 -0.69 -12.44 -2.17
N MET A 258 -1.69 -11.78 -1.59
CA MET A 258 -2.12 -11.99 -0.21
C MET A 258 -3.65 -12.05 -0.17
N LEU A 259 -4.17 -13.19 -0.61
CA LEU A 259 -5.59 -13.39 -0.97
C LEU A 259 -6.54 -13.55 0.23
N ASP A 260 -6.01 -13.64 1.44
CA ASP A 260 -6.77 -13.75 2.69
C ASP A 260 -6.58 -12.54 3.62
N TRP A 261 -5.71 -11.59 3.27
CA TRP A 261 -5.28 -10.48 4.13
C TRP A 261 -4.90 -10.90 5.56
N LYS A 262 -4.33 -12.09 5.74
CA LYS A 262 -3.96 -12.60 7.07
C LYS A 262 -2.79 -11.84 7.69
N TYR A 263 -1.81 -11.46 6.86
CA TYR A 263 -0.67 -10.65 7.26
C TYR A 263 -0.12 -9.90 6.03
N PRO A 264 0.43 -8.68 6.19
CA PRO A 264 1.11 -8.01 5.10
C PRO A 264 2.47 -8.65 4.82
N ILE A 265 2.91 -8.57 3.56
CA ILE A 265 4.29 -8.90 3.18
C ILE A 265 5.18 -7.69 3.51
N ASP A 266 6.23 -7.90 4.30
CA ASP A 266 7.19 -6.85 4.61
C ASP A 266 8.09 -6.53 3.39
N ILE A 267 8.12 -5.26 2.99
CA ILE A 267 9.07 -4.69 2.05
C ILE A 267 10.09 -3.89 2.88
N ASP A 268 11.27 -4.49 3.05
CA ASP A 268 12.38 -3.93 3.82
C ASP A 268 13.68 -4.07 3.01
N LEU A 269 13.93 -3.12 2.13
CA LEU A 269 15.07 -3.15 1.22
C LEU A 269 16.34 -2.66 1.93
N PRO A 270 17.47 -3.38 1.79
CA PRO A 270 18.74 -2.86 2.26
C PRO A 270 19.13 -1.61 1.48
N VAL A 271 19.80 -0.69 2.16
CA VAL A 271 20.52 0.41 1.50
C VAL A 271 21.82 -0.16 0.93
N LEU A 272 21.96 -0.11 -0.39
CA LEU A 272 23.09 -0.69 -1.12
C LEU A 272 23.74 0.36 -2.00
N SER A 273 25.07 0.34 -2.08
CA SER A 273 25.78 0.96 -3.19
C SER A 273 25.48 0.23 -4.51
N LEU A 274 25.75 0.89 -5.64
CA LEU A 274 25.58 0.27 -6.97
C LEU A 274 26.38 -1.04 -7.08
N ARG A 275 27.61 -1.08 -6.54
CA ARG A 275 28.46 -2.28 -6.61
C ARG A 275 27.91 -3.40 -5.74
N GLU A 276 27.51 -3.11 -4.50
CA GLU A 276 26.90 -4.12 -3.62
C GLU A 276 25.63 -4.71 -4.22
N ARG A 277 24.77 -3.86 -4.81
CA ARG A 277 23.59 -4.31 -5.54
C ARG A 277 23.96 -5.25 -6.69
N MET A 278 24.90 -4.85 -7.56
CA MET A 278 25.32 -5.69 -8.69
C MET A 278 25.85 -7.05 -8.23
N GLU A 279 26.61 -7.10 -7.13
CA GLU A 279 27.09 -8.37 -6.57
C GLU A 279 25.95 -9.23 -6.02
N LEU A 280 24.95 -8.63 -5.36
CA LEU A 280 23.76 -9.36 -4.90
C LEU A 280 22.84 -9.80 -6.05
N GLU A 281 22.79 -9.06 -7.15
CA GLU A 281 22.01 -9.42 -8.35
C GLU A 281 22.60 -10.63 -9.08
N LYS A 282 23.93 -10.75 -9.14
CA LYS A 282 24.62 -11.87 -9.81
C LYS A 282 24.24 -13.24 -9.26
N ILE A 283 23.88 -13.32 -7.99
CA ILE A 283 23.51 -14.57 -7.34
C ILE A 283 22.01 -14.88 -7.49
N GLN A 284 21.17 -13.95 -7.96
CA GLN A 284 19.73 -14.17 -8.13
C GLN A 284 19.42 -14.99 -9.40
N PRO A 285 18.27 -15.71 -9.45
CA PRO A 285 17.20 -15.80 -8.45
C PRO A 285 17.43 -16.85 -7.35
N ASN A 286 18.50 -17.63 -7.43
CA ASN A 286 18.71 -18.81 -6.59
C ASN A 286 19.70 -18.58 -5.43
N GLY A 287 20.14 -17.34 -5.26
CA GLY A 287 21.18 -16.96 -4.32
C GLY A 287 20.70 -17.00 -2.88
N SER A 288 21.58 -17.46 -1.99
CA SER A 288 21.34 -17.51 -0.56
C SER A 288 22.06 -16.37 0.18
N VAL A 289 21.72 -16.19 1.46
CA VAL A 289 22.49 -15.34 2.38
C VAL A 289 23.96 -15.78 2.45
N GLN A 290 24.24 -17.08 2.30
CA GLN A 290 25.60 -17.58 2.32
C GLN A 290 26.37 -17.18 1.05
N ASP A 291 25.74 -17.18 -0.11
CA ASP A 291 26.36 -16.69 -1.36
C ASP A 291 26.64 -15.19 -1.29
N ALA A 292 25.73 -14.43 -0.68
CA ALA A 292 25.94 -13.02 -0.39
C ALA A 292 27.14 -12.81 0.55
N LYS A 293 27.29 -13.63 1.61
CA LYS A 293 28.47 -13.60 2.49
C LYS A 293 29.76 -13.97 1.76
N ASN A 294 29.72 -14.94 0.85
CA ASN A 294 30.89 -15.32 0.06
C ASN A 294 31.37 -14.17 -0.85
N THR A 295 30.44 -13.33 -1.31
CA THR A 295 30.74 -12.24 -2.26
C THR A 295 31.06 -10.91 -1.56
N LEU A 296 30.27 -10.53 -0.56
CA LEU A 296 30.38 -9.24 0.16
C LEU A 296 31.09 -9.36 1.52
N GLY A 297 31.45 -10.57 1.93
CA GLY A 297 32.27 -10.82 3.12
C GLY A 297 31.65 -10.27 4.40
N GLN A 298 32.46 -9.54 5.16
CA GLN A 298 32.06 -8.98 6.46
C GLN A 298 30.98 -7.90 6.37
N VAL A 299 30.67 -7.37 5.18
CA VAL A 299 29.58 -6.39 5.01
C VAL A 299 28.21 -7.02 5.35
N ILE A 300 28.04 -8.32 5.13
CA ILE A 300 26.82 -9.05 5.51
C ILE A 300 26.88 -9.38 7.00
N ASN A 301 26.39 -8.46 7.83
CA ASN A 301 26.33 -8.59 9.27
C ASN A 301 25.19 -7.73 9.85
N PRO A 302 24.75 -7.96 11.10
CA PRO A 302 23.63 -7.21 11.71
C PRO A 302 23.81 -5.70 11.80
N ALA A 303 25.06 -5.20 11.88
CA ALA A 303 25.39 -3.77 11.91
C ALA A 303 25.69 -3.18 10.51
N GLY A 304 25.84 -4.03 9.49
CA GLY A 304 26.04 -3.68 8.09
C GLY A 304 24.77 -3.95 7.29
N ILE A 305 24.85 -4.86 6.30
CA ILE A 305 23.67 -5.39 5.60
C ILE A 305 23.16 -6.61 6.37
N PRO A 306 22.01 -6.52 7.06
CA PRO A 306 21.51 -7.64 7.84
C PRO A 306 21.12 -8.82 6.94
N PRO A 307 21.33 -10.08 7.37
CA PRO A 307 20.89 -11.26 6.64
C PRO A 307 19.43 -11.23 6.19
N GLN A 308 18.53 -10.67 7.00
CA GLN A 308 17.11 -10.54 6.68
C GLN A 308 16.88 -9.58 5.51
N ALA A 309 17.66 -8.50 5.42
CA ALA A 309 17.59 -7.55 4.32
C ALA A 309 18.11 -8.16 3.01
N VAL A 310 19.07 -9.08 3.05
CA VAL A 310 19.49 -9.88 1.88
C VAL A 310 18.34 -10.77 1.39
N THR A 311 17.62 -11.43 2.30
CA THR A 311 16.44 -12.23 1.96
C THR A 311 15.33 -11.36 1.35
N SER A 312 15.12 -10.15 1.88
CA SER A 312 14.18 -9.17 1.33
C SER A 312 14.61 -8.71 -0.06
N PHE A 313 15.90 -8.39 -0.26
CA PHE A 313 16.47 -8.06 -1.56
C PHE A 313 16.20 -9.17 -2.58
N ALA A 314 16.45 -10.44 -2.24
CA ALA A 314 16.19 -11.57 -3.13
C ALA A 314 14.72 -11.69 -3.56
N LYS A 315 13.77 -11.25 -2.73
CA LYS A 315 12.34 -11.20 -3.11
C LYS A 315 12.08 -10.09 -4.13
N PHE A 316 12.68 -8.92 -3.95
CA PHE A 316 12.32 -7.71 -4.68
C PHE A 316 13.36 -7.26 -5.73
N TYR A 317 14.42 -8.03 -5.97
CA TYR A 317 15.56 -7.61 -6.80
C TYR A 317 15.15 -7.13 -8.21
N ARG A 318 14.13 -7.74 -8.82
CA ARG A 318 13.63 -7.40 -10.16
C ARG A 318 12.94 -6.03 -10.24
N ILE A 319 12.56 -5.48 -9.09
CA ILE A 319 11.81 -4.23 -8.95
C ILE A 319 12.54 -3.25 -8.02
N TYR A 320 13.79 -3.56 -7.64
CA TYR A 320 14.62 -2.68 -6.86
C TYR A 320 14.86 -1.37 -7.64
N PRO A 321 14.58 -0.19 -7.05
CA PRO A 321 14.66 1.07 -7.78
C PRO A 321 16.10 1.47 -8.07
N GLU A 322 16.34 1.99 -9.28
CA GLU A 322 17.61 2.58 -9.66
C GLU A 322 17.54 4.11 -9.54
N PHE A 323 18.33 4.68 -8.65
CA PHE A 323 18.49 6.13 -8.56
C PHE A 323 19.79 6.52 -9.24
N VAL A 324 19.67 6.95 -10.50
CA VAL A 324 20.81 7.41 -11.30
C VAL A 324 20.79 8.93 -11.35
N ARG A 325 21.95 9.56 -11.12
CA ARG A 325 22.12 10.98 -11.40
C ARG A 325 22.12 11.17 -12.91
N ALA A 326 21.07 11.79 -13.44
CA ALA A 326 21.08 12.31 -14.81
C ALA A 326 21.91 13.59 -14.82
N ASN A 327 23.02 13.60 -15.57
CA ASN A 327 23.66 14.85 -15.97
C ASN A 327 22.91 15.31 -17.22
N LEU A 328 21.94 16.22 -17.01
CA LEU A 328 21.19 16.87 -18.09
C LEU A 328 21.98 18.05 -18.65
#